data_AF-A0A3N6MEB9-F1
#
_entry.id   AF-A0A3N6MEB9-F1
#
_cell.length_a   1.000
_cell.length_b   1.000
_cell.length_c   1.000
_cell.angle_alpha   90.00
_cell.angle_beta   90.00
_cell.angle_gamma   90.00
#
_symmetry.space_group_name_H-M   'P 1'
#
loop_
_entity.id
_entity.type
_entity.pdbx_description
1 polymer ?
#
loop_
_entity_poly.entity_id
_entity_poly.type
_entity_poly.pdbx_seq_one_letter_code
_entity_poly.pdbx_strand_id
1 'polypeptide(L)'
;MIRFSAGLLVISASVAAAHAQSVLAPATSAPTPRNPLVLAAGNVGVRQCLPALSALSEFGVRDARNSDVLLDWDHRKPNGAAVFSLLGLEGRAGSNAVMSISAVPELDGSCSTSAERIEVAPKSCKAVADAELRGFQATKLLPQMTVYAKQQDPGSTVSLIETSGSCLVIRRFVKFAATWTAAGAVGPGK
;
A
#
# COMPACT_ATOMS: atom_id res chain seq x y z
N MET A 1 -70.09 36.60 -52.04
CA MET A 1 -70.52 37.44 -50.91
C MET A 1 -70.17 36.70 -49.62
N ILE A 2 -69.29 37.29 -48.81
CA ILE A 2 -68.69 36.75 -47.57
C ILE A 2 -69.30 37.50 -46.38
N ARG A 3 -69.73 36.81 -45.31
CA ARG A 3 -69.84 37.33 -43.92
C ARG A 3 -69.66 36.15 -42.92
N PHE A 4 -68.54 36.10 -42.18
CA PHE A 4 -68.33 36.53 -40.77
C PHE A 4 -69.20 35.73 -39.76
N SER A 5 -68.70 35.10 -38.67
CA SER A 5 -67.69 35.54 -37.69
C SER A 5 -67.08 34.36 -36.92
N ALA A 6 -65.79 34.45 -36.59
CA ALA A 6 -65.10 33.53 -35.68
C ALA A 6 -65.02 34.14 -34.27
N GLY A 7 -65.46 33.38 -33.26
CA GLY A 7 -65.40 33.75 -31.84
C GLY A 7 -64.03 33.47 -31.22
N LEU A 8 -63.55 34.40 -30.39
CA LEU A 8 -62.34 34.29 -29.58
C LEU A 8 -62.51 33.21 -28.49
N LEU A 9 -61.51 32.34 -28.34
CA LEU A 9 -61.41 31.33 -27.28
C LEU A 9 -60.24 31.71 -26.37
N VAL A 10 -60.55 32.04 -25.10
CA VAL A 10 -59.58 32.40 -24.06
C VAL A 10 -59.03 31.12 -23.43
N ILE A 11 -57.72 30.88 -23.52
CA ILE A 11 -57.06 29.72 -22.90
C ILE A 11 -56.41 30.18 -21.60
N SER A 12 -56.91 29.70 -20.46
CA SER A 12 -56.33 29.89 -19.14
C SER A 12 -55.15 28.94 -18.94
N ALA A 13 -53.96 29.49 -18.69
CA ALA A 13 -52.75 28.72 -18.38
C ALA A 13 -52.72 28.32 -16.89
N SER A 14 -52.77 27.03 -16.62
CA SER A 14 -52.58 26.45 -15.28
C SER A 14 -51.08 26.26 -15.02
N VAL A 15 -50.51 26.99 -14.06
CA VAL A 15 -49.11 26.83 -13.64
C VAL A 15 -49.05 25.65 -12.68
N ALA A 16 -48.59 24.49 -13.15
CA ALA A 16 -48.34 23.34 -12.29
C ALA A 16 -47.10 23.59 -11.43
N ALA A 17 -47.29 23.77 -10.12
CA ALA A 17 -46.20 23.84 -9.16
C ALA A 17 -45.52 22.45 -9.06
N ALA A 18 -44.28 22.34 -9.55
CA ALA A 18 -43.48 21.15 -9.41
C ALA A 18 -42.92 21.06 -7.98
N HIS A 19 -43.47 20.15 -7.17
CA HIS A 19 -42.92 19.80 -5.86
C HIS A 19 -41.71 18.86 -6.04
N ALA A 20 -40.49 19.41 -6.02
CA ALA A 20 -39.28 18.61 -5.94
C ALA A 20 -39.11 18.05 -4.51
N GLN A 21 -39.34 16.75 -4.33
CA GLN A 21 -38.96 16.05 -3.10
C GLN A 21 -37.49 15.63 -3.21
N SER A 22 -36.61 16.26 -2.43
CA SER A 22 -35.24 15.76 -2.22
C SER A 22 -35.32 14.48 -1.37
N VAL A 23 -35.22 13.33 -2.02
CA VAL A 23 -34.93 12.07 -1.34
C VAL A 23 -33.43 12.03 -1.10
N LEU A 24 -33.02 12.31 0.13
CA LEU A 24 -31.65 12.07 0.59
C LEU A 24 -31.41 10.55 0.53
N ALA A 25 -30.69 10.10 -0.51
CA ALA A 25 -30.16 8.74 -0.51
C ALA A 25 -29.18 8.61 0.68
N PRO A 26 -29.24 7.51 1.45
CA PRO A 26 -28.25 7.27 2.49
C PRO A 26 -26.86 7.29 1.85
N ALA A 27 -25.93 8.02 2.47
CA ALA A 27 -24.55 8.10 2.00
C ALA A 27 -24.03 6.68 1.79
N THR A 28 -23.79 6.30 0.52
CA THR A 28 -23.00 5.12 0.19
C THR A 28 -21.70 5.25 0.97
N SER A 29 -21.47 4.29 1.87
CA SER A 29 -20.19 4.13 2.56
C SER A 29 -19.06 4.35 1.55
N ALA A 30 -18.17 5.29 1.84
CA ALA A 30 -17.03 5.57 0.99
C ALA A 30 -16.35 4.23 0.62
N PRO A 31 -15.96 4.02 -0.65
CA PRO A 31 -15.30 2.78 -1.04
C PRO A 31 -14.13 2.52 -0.08
N THR A 32 -14.11 1.35 0.56
CA THR A 32 -12.93 0.91 1.31
C THR A 32 -11.73 1.01 0.36
N PRO A 33 -10.62 1.65 0.76
CA PRO A 33 -9.42 1.72 -0.06
C PRO A 33 -9.09 0.31 -0.56
N ARG A 34 -9.14 0.11 -1.89
CA ARG A 34 -8.86 -1.18 -2.49
C ARG A 34 -7.35 -1.39 -2.44
N ASN A 35 -6.91 -2.49 -1.85
CA ASN A 35 -5.51 -2.87 -1.87
C ASN A 35 -5.19 -3.59 -3.19
N PRO A 36 -4.49 -2.95 -4.15
CA PRO A 36 -4.30 -3.50 -5.48
C PRO A 36 -3.49 -4.79 -5.46
N LEU A 37 -2.53 -4.93 -4.53
CA LEU A 37 -1.76 -6.17 -4.38
C LEU A 37 -2.64 -7.35 -3.98
N VAL A 38 -3.53 -7.17 -2.98
CA VAL A 38 -4.42 -8.25 -2.53
C VAL A 38 -5.37 -8.69 -3.65
N LEU A 39 -5.90 -7.72 -4.40
CA LEU A 39 -6.75 -8.00 -5.56
C LEU A 39 -6.00 -8.75 -6.66
N ALA A 40 -4.82 -8.26 -7.05
CA ALA A 40 -4.01 -8.88 -8.10
C ALA A 40 -3.57 -10.29 -7.71
N ALA A 41 -3.04 -10.46 -6.49
CA ALA A 41 -2.60 -11.75 -5.97
C ALA A 41 -3.75 -12.77 -5.88
N GLY A 42 -4.92 -12.34 -5.40
CA GLY A 42 -6.12 -13.18 -5.36
C GLY A 42 -6.58 -13.62 -6.76
N ASN A 43 -6.57 -12.69 -7.72
CA ASN A 43 -6.99 -12.96 -9.11
C ASN A 43 -6.07 -13.96 -9.83
N VAL A 44 -4.76 -13.94 -9.56
CA VAL A 44 -3.81 -14.87 -10.18
C VAL A 44 -3.71 -16.21 -9.44
N GLY A 45 -4.43 -16.39 -8.33
CA GLY A 45 -4.54 -17.66 -7.62
C GLY A 45 -3.58 -17.85 -6.44
N VAL A 46 -2.97 -16.77 -5.93
CA VAL A 46 -2.19 -16.81 -4.68
C VAL A 46 -3.15 -16.97 -3.50
N ARG A 47 -2.96 -18.00 -2.67
CA ARG A 47 -3.81 -18.24 -1.49
C ARG A 47 -2.99 -18.30 -0.20
N GLN A 48 -1.93 -19.12 -0.16
CA GLN A 48 -1.13 -19.38 1.05
C GLN A 48 -0.52 -18.09 1.60
N CYS A 49 0.15 -17.30 0.76
CA CYS A 49 0.78 -16.05 1.19
C CYS A 49 -0.12 -14.82 1.15
N LEU A 50 -1.39 -14.96 0.75
CA LEU A 50 -2.30 -13.83 0.63
C LEU A 50 -2.48 -13.06 1.96
N PRO A 51 -2.61 -13.73 3.14
CA PRO A 51 -2.69 -13.01 4.42
C PRO A 51 -1.43 -12.19 4.72
N ALA A 52 -0.24 -12.71 4.39
CA ALA A 52 1.02 -12.02 4.61
C ALA A 52 1.19 -10.83 3.65
N LEU A 53 0.83 -11.02 2.37
CA LEU A 53 0.80 -9.94 1.38
C LEU A 53 -0.16 -8.83 1.79
N SER A 54 -1.36 -9.18 2.28
CA SER A 54 -2.35 -8.22 2.78
C SER A 54 -1.82 -7.43 3.98
N ALA A 55 -1.30 -8.12 5.01
CA ALA A 55 -0.80 -7.46 6.21
C ALA A 55 0.35 -6.48 5.92
N LEU A 56 1.25 -6.85 5.00
CA LEU A 56 2.39 -6.00 4.64
C LEU A 56 1.98 -4.80 3.77
N SER A 57 1.13 -5.01 2.76
CA SER A 57 0.71 -3.93 1.86
C SER A 57 -0.24 -2.93 2.50
N GLU A 58 -1.00 -3.32 3.52
CA GLU A 58 -1.93 -2.43 4.22
C GLU A 58 -1.25 -1.16 4.74
N PHE A 59 -0.05 -1.29 5.31
CA PHE A 59 0.71 -0.15 5.82
C PHE A 59 1.07 0.86 4.73
N GLY A 60 1.35 0.40 3.52
CA GLY A 60 1.66 1.27 2.39
C GLY A 60 0.42 1.91 1.76
N VAL A 61 -0.63 1.12 1.56
CA VAL A 61 -1.84 1.53 0.83
C VAL A 61 -2.71 2.48 1.67
N ARG A 62 -2.81 2.28 2.99
CA ARG A 62 -3.69 3.08 3.86
C ARG A 62 -3.38 4.58 3.81
N ASP A 63 -2.11 4.95 3.70
CA ASP A 63 -1.68 6.34 3.72
C ASP A 63 -1.62 6.97 2.31
N ALA A 64 -1.80 6.16 1.26
CA ALA A 64 -1.80 6.59 -0.13
C ALA A 64 -3.16 7.18 -0.55
N ARG A 65 -3.13 8.23 -1.37
CA ARG A 65 -4.29 8.74 -2.12
C ARG A 65 -4.62 7.82 -3.30
N ASN A 66 -3.60 7.30 -3.96
CA ASN A 66 -3.72 6.38 -5.07
C ASN A 66 -2.60 5.34 -5.01
N SER A 67 -2.88 4.14 -5.51
CA SER A 67 -1.89 3.07 -5.55
C SER A 67 -2.21 2.09 -6.68
N ASP A 68 -1.16 1.56 -7.30
CA ASP A 68 -1.25 0.49 -8.29
C ASP A 68 -0.11 -0.51 -8.07
N VAL A 69 -0.20 -1.68 -8.70
CA VAL A 69 0.72 -2.80 -8.48
C VAL A 69 1.24 -3.41 -9.77
N LEU A 70 2.55 -3.64 -9.82
CA LEU A 70 3.17 -4.63 -10.70
C LEU A 70 3.30 -5.94 -9.92
N LEU A 71 2.85 -7.05 -10.50
CA LEU A 71 2.87 -8.38 -9.89
C LEU A 71 3.54 -9.39 -10.81
N ASP A 72 4.55 -10.09 -10.29
CA ASP A 72 5.25 -11.17 -10.96
C ASP A 72 5.02 -12.49 -10.22
N TRP A 73 4.63 -13.54 -10.95
CA TRP A 73 4.34 -14.88 -10.39
C TRP A 73 4.63 -16.01 -11.39
N ASP A 74 4.81 -17.25 -10.90
CA ASP A 74 4.85 -18.44 -11.77
C ASP A 74 3.41 -18.91 -12.09
N HIS A 75 2.97 -18.72 -13.34
CA HIS A 75 1.63 -19.12 -13.77
C HIS A 75 1.35 -20.63 -13.64
N ARG A 76 2.39 -21.47 -13.56
CA ARG A 76 2.24 -22.93 -13.43
C ARG A 76 2.02 -23.34 -11.98
N LYS A 77 2.46 -22.50 -11.03
CA LYS A 77 2.41 -22.74 -9.59
C LYS A 77 1.94 -21.49 -8.84
N PRO A 78 0.76 -20.92 -9.16
CA PRO A 78 0.32 -19.63 -8.62
C PRO A 78 0.21 -19.58 -7.08
N ASN A 79 0.02 -20.73 -6.44
CA ASN A 79 -0.04 -20.84 -4.98
C ASN A 79 1.22 -21.42 -4.33
N GLY A 80 2.13 -22.03 -5.11
CA GLY A 80 3.23 -22.85 -4.61
C GLY A 80 4.61 -22.32 -4.99
N ALA A 81 4.69 -21.10 -5.50
CA ALA A 81 5.93 -20.44 -5.89
C ALA A 81 5.99 -19.03 -5.30
N ALA A 82 7.18 -18.43 -5.35
CA ALA A 82 7.39 -17.06 -4.94
C ALA A 82 6.52 -16.08 -5.75
N VAL A 83 6.10 -15.02 -5.09
CA VAL A 83 5.41 -13.87 -5.68
C VAL A 83 6.23 -12.64 -5.38
N PHE A 84 6.45 -11.80 -6.39
CA PHE A 84 7.13 -10.53 -6.28
C PHE A 84 6.18 -9.42 -6.69
N SER A 85 6.24 -8.29 -6.00
CA SER A 85 5.39 -7.15 -6.32
C SER A 85 6.10 -5.83 -6.09
N LEU A 86 5.64 -4.83 -6.84
CA LEU A 86 6.03 -3.44 -6.70
C LEU A 86 4.77 -2.57 -6.70
N LEU A 87 4.48 -1.94 -5.57
CA LEU A 87 3.40 -0.97 -5.46
C LEU A 87 3.95 0.44 -5.70
N GLY A 88 3.31 1.18 -6.59
CA GLY A 88 3.43 2.64 -6.63
C GLY A 88 2.45 3.26 -5.64
N LEU A 89 2.92 4.19 -4.81
CA LEU A 89 2.11 4.84 -3.77
C LEU A 89 2.17 6.35 -3.93
N GLU A 90 1.05 6.94 -4.35
CA GLU A 90 0.87 8.39 -4.42
C GLU A 90 0.33 8.87 -3.08
N GLY A 91 1.14 9.59 -2.32
CA GLY A 91 0.80 10.12 -1.00
C GLY A 91 0.10 11.49 -1.05
N ARG A 92 -0.03 12.13 0.12
CA ARG A 92 -0.58 13.48 0.23
C ARG A 92 0.53 14.53 0.10
N ALA A 93 0.20 15.72 -0.40
CA ALA A 93 1.14 16.83 -0.51
C ALA A 93 2.42 16.51 -1.31
N GLY A 94 2.28 15.69 -2.36
CA GLY A 94 3.38 15.35 -3.27
C GLY A 94 4.37 14.33 -2.74
N SER A 95 4.12 13.70 -1.58
CA SER A 95 4.92 12.55 -1.15
C SER A 95 4.61 11.36 -2.05
N ASN A 96 5.65 10.73 -2.58
CA ASN A 96 5.52 9.51 -3.37
C ASN A 96 6.44 8.46 -2.79
N ALA A 97 6.00 7.21 -2.83
CA ALA A 97 6.79 6.08 -2.40
C ALA A 97 6.59 4.91 -3.35
N VAL A 98 7.54 3.98 -3.29
CA VAL A 98 7.42 2.66 -3.86
C VAL A 98 7.50 1.65 -2.73
N MET A 99 6.73 0.58 -2.83
CA MET A 99 6.79 -0.53 -1.89
C MET A 99 7.01 -1.84 -2.64
N SER A 100 8.14 -2.50 -2.44
CA SER A 100 8.34 -3.87 -2.92
C SER A 100 7.89 -4.85 -1.85
N ILE A 101 7.12 -5.87 -2.23
CA ILE A 101 6.74 -6.96 -1.33
C ILE A 101 6.97 -8.28 -2.05
N SER A 102 7.70 -9.17 -1.41
CA SER A 102 7.93 -10.55 -1.87
C SER A 102 7.43 -11.53 -0.82
N ALA A 103 6.81 -12.61 -1.28
CA ALA A 103 6.38 -13.70 -0.41
C ALA A 103 6.70 -15.05 -1.06
N VAL A 104 7.25 -15.95 -0.26
CA VAL A 104 7.60 -17.32 -0.65
C VAL A 104 6.78 -18.27 0.22
N PRO A 105 5.93 -19.13 -0.36
CA PRO A 105 5.21 -20.14 0.40
C PRO A 105 6.18 -21.22 0.89
N GLU A 106 6.01 -21.62 2.15
CA GLU A 106 6.82 -22.65 2.80
C GLU A 106 6.01 -23.94 2.95
N LEU A 107 6.69 -25.06 3.18
CA LEU A 107 6.06 -26.38 3.26
C LEU A 107 5.10 -26.52 4.47
N ASP A 108 5.34 -25.74 5.52
CA ASP A 108 4.52 -25.72 6.74
C ASP A 108 3.24 -24.87 6.60
N GLY A 109 2.98 -24.35 5.39
CA GLY A 109 1.84 -23.48 5.12
C GLY A 109 2.06 -22.01 5.50
N SER A 110 3.21 -21.66 6.09
CA SER A 110 3.59 -20.28 6.37
C SER A 110 4.23 -19.61 5.15
N CYS A 111 4.68 -18.36 5.29
CA CYS A 111 5.39 -17.66 4.24
C CYS A 111 6.59 -16.91 4.79
N SER A 112 7.72 -17.05 4.11
CA SER A 112 8.83 -16.12 4.23
C SER A 112 8.53 -14.88 3.40
N THR A 113 8.71 -13.70 3.99
CA THR A 113 8.35 -12.42 3.36
C THR A 113 9.45 -11.39 3.50
N SER A 114 9.51 -10.51 2.51
CA SER A 114 10.31 -9.29 2.51
C SER A 114 9.44 -8.15 2.04
N ALA A 115 9.49 -7.03 2.73
CA ALA A 115 8.83 -5.81 2.30
C ALA A 115 9.79 -4.63 2.45
N GLU A 116 9.84 -3.76 1.45
CA GLU A 116 10.67 -2.57 1.44
C GLU A 116 9.83 -1.40 0.94
N ARG A 117 9.67 -0.38 1.77
CA ARG A 117 9.11 0.92 1.36
C ARG A 117 10.24 1.91 1.17
N ILE A 118 10.28 2.53 0.01
CA ILE A 118 11.31 3.48 -0.41
C ILE A 118 10.63 4.82 -0.68
N GLU A 119 11.08 5.87 -0.01
CA GLU A 119 10.55 7.22 -0.15
C GLU A 119 11.66 8.27 -0.03
N VAL A 120 11.46 9.43 -0.64
CA VAL A 120 12.37 10.58 -0.49
C VAL A 120 11.73 11.57 0.47
N ALA A 121 12.44 11.89 1.55
CA ALA A 121 12.08 12.95 2.47
C ALA A 121 12.79 14.25 2.06
N PRO A 122 12.08 15.39 1.90
CA PRO A 122 12.67 16.68 1.53
C PRO A 122 13.33 17.38 2.73
N LYS A 123 14.13 16.63 3.49
CA LYS A 123 14.88 17.06 4.68
C LYS A 123 16.13 16.18 4.81
N SER A 124 17.12 16.63 5.57
CA SER A 124 18.34 15.84 5.82
C SER A 124 18.04 14.53 6.54
N CYS A 125 18.89 13.52 6.38
CA CYS A 125 18.70 12.26 7.09
C CYS A 125 18.81 12.43 8.61
N LYS A 126 19.60 13.40 9.07
CA LYS A 126 19.61 13.77 10.50
C LYS A 126 18.23 14.23 10.98
N ALA A 127 17.55 15.10 10.22
CA ALA A 127 16.21 15.57 10.58
C ALA A 127 15.15 14.46 10.52
N VAL A 128 15.30 13.47 9.62
CA VAL A 128 14.46 12.25 9.63
C VAL A 128 14.71 11.47 10.93
N ALA A 129 15.98 11.17 11.24
CA ALA A 129 16.34 10.36 12.40
C ALA A 129 15.88 10.99 13.73
N ASP A 130 16.11 12.30 13.91
CA ASP A 130 15.75 13.03 15.12
C ASP A 130 14.23 13.09 15.36
N ALA A 131 13.45 13.08 14.27
CA ALA A 131 11.98 13.12 14.31
C ALA A 131 11.34 11.74 14.51
N GLU A 132 11.89 10.69 13.89
CA GLU A 132 11.16 9.43 13.70
C GLU A 132 11.85 8.21 14.33
N LEU A 133 13.17 8.27 14.58
CA LEU A 133 13.98 7.09 14.90
C LEU A 133 14.56 7.15 16.32
N ARG A 134 13.92 7.89 17.23
CA ARG A 134 14.32 7.94 18.63
C ARG A 134 14.24 6.54 19.25
N GLY A 135 15.33 6.12 19.90
CA GLY A 135 15.44 4.79 20.52
C GLY A 135 15.81 3.66 19.56
N PHE A 136 16.08 3.96 18.28
CA PHE A 136 16.69 3.00 17.37
C PHE A 136 18.21 2.99 17.55
N GLN A 137 18.83 1.82 17.44
CA GLN A 137 20.27 1.67 17.37
C GLN A 137 20.74 2.04 15.97
N ALA A 138 21.54 3.10 15.86
CA ALA A 138 22.16 3.52 14.61
C ALA A 138 23.46 2.73 14.36
N THR A 139 23.63 2.26 13.13
CA THR A 139 24.84 1.63 12.62
C THR A 139 25.20 2.26 11.28
N LYS A 140 26.36 2.90 11.19
CA LYS A 140 26.84 3.48 9.94
C LYS A 140 27.40 2.38 9.05
N LEU A 141 26.72 2.05 7.96
CA LEU A 141 27.16 1.00 7.03
C LEU A 141 28.08 1.55 5.93
N LEU A 142 27.82 2.78 5.48
CA LEU A 142 28.65 3.49 4.50
C LEU A 142 28.75 4.98 4.88
N PRO A 143 29.66 5.77 4.29
CA PRO A 143 29.81 7.19 4.60
C PRO A 143 28.50 7.99 4.57
N GLN A 144 27.62 7.67 3.62
CA GLN A 144 26.32 8.33 3.41
C GLN A 144 25.12 7.47 3.83
N MET A 145 25.32 6.25 4.34
CA MET A 145 24.25 5.32 4.70
C MET A 145 24.32 4.91 6.17
N THR A 146 23.22 5.14 6.89
CA THR A 146 23.06 4.69 8.28
C THR A 146 21.82 3.82 8.39
N VAL A 147 21.96 2.67 9.03
CA VAL A 147 20.87 1.73 9.31
C VAL A 147 20.48 1.82 10.77
N TYR A 148 19.18 1.92 11.00
CA TYR A 148 18.54 2.04 12.30
C TYR A 148 17.73 0.78 12.55
N ALA A 149 17.99 0.12 13.68
CA ALA A 149 17.27 -1.09 14.10
C ALA A 149 16.72 -0.92 15.52
N LYS A 150 15.60 -1.58 15.82
CA LYS A 150 15.00 -1.58 17.15
C LYS A 150 14.94 -3.02 17.65
N GLN A 151 15.49 -3.29 18.84
CA GLN A 151 15.59 -4.67 19.35
C GLN A 151 14.22 -5.36 19.51
N GLN A 152 13.17 -4.58 19.79
CA GLN A 152 11.81 -5.10 19.94
C GLN A 152 11.17 -5.52 18.61
N ASP A 153 11.80 -5.19 17.47
CA ASP A 153 11.31 -5.54 16.14
C ASP A 153 12.49 -5.96 15.23
N PRO A 154 13.05 -7.17 15.44
CA PRO A 154 14.28 -7.62 14.78
C PRO A 154 14.12 -7.86 13.27
N GLY A 155 12.88 -7.94 12.77
CA GLY A 155 12.60 -8.03 11.32
C GLY A 155 12.64 -6.68 10.62
N SER A 156 12.54 -5.57 11.38
CA SER A 156 12.40 -4.23 10.83
C SER A 156 13.68 -3.40 10.94
N THR A 157 14.00 -2.71 9.85
CA THR A 157 15.09 -1.72 9.81
C THR A 157 14.66 -0.47 9.04
N VAL A 158 15.29 0.65 9.37
CA VAL A 158 15.18 1.88 8.58
C VAL A 158 16.58 2.27 8.11
N SER A 159 16.80 2.32 6.82
CA SER A 159 18.04 2.83 6.23
C SER A 159 17.82 4.26 5.76
N LEU A 160 18.73 5.14 6.14
CA LEU A 160 18.76 6.53 5.71
C LEU A 160 20.01 6.76 4.84
N ILE A 161 19.80 7.23 3.61
CA ILE A 161 20.86 7.54 2.65
C ILE A 161 20.79 9.03 2.30
N GLU A 162 21.85 9.76 2.64
CA GLU A 162 21.93 11.20 2.41
C GLU A 162 22.08 11.49 0.91
N THR A 163 21.19 12.32 0.35
CA THR A 163 21.17 12.65 -1.09
C THR A 163 20.94 14.14 -1.30
N SER A 164 21.99 14.91 -1.59
CA SER A 164 21.93 16.33 -1.99
C SER A 164 20.85 17.19 -1.29
N GLY A 165 20.83 17.19 0.05
CA GLY A 165 19.88 17.99 0.85
C GLY A 165 18.52 17.32 1.11
N SER A 166 18.34 16.09 0.65
CA SER A 166 17.20 15.21 0.93
C SER A 166 17.68 13.89 1.54
N CYS A 167 16.74 13.10 2.04
CA CYS A 167 17.03 11.78 2.57
C CYS A 167 16.25 10.72 1.81
N LEU A 168 16.94 9.73 1.25
CA LEU A 168 16.31 8.51 0.80
C LEU A 168 16.09 7.61 2.01
N VAL A 169 14.82 7.31 2.29
CA VAL A 169 14.37 6.52 3.43
C VAL A 169 13.92 5.15 2.92
N ILE A 170 14.55 4.09 3.41
CA ILE A 170 14.18 2.70 3.10
C ILE A 170 13.73 2.04 4.40
N ARG A 171 12.43 1.75 4.51
CA ARG A 171 11.87 0.98 5.62
C ARG A 171 11.71 -0.45 5.16
N ARG A 172 12.46 -1.36 5.77
CA ARG A 172 12.53 -2.76 5.39
C ARG A 172 11.99 -3.63 6.51
N PHE A 173 11.19 -4.62 6.15
CA PHE A 173 10.74 -5.71 7.01
C PHE A 173 11.09 -7.06 6.37
N VAL A 174 11.64 -7.98 7.16
CA VAL A 174 11.87 -9.36 6.74
C VAL A 174 11.34 -10.30 7.81
N LYS A 175 10.60 -11.31 7.40
CA LYS A 175 10.19 -12.42 8.24
C LYS A 175 10.48 -13.72 7.52
N PHE A 176 11.25 -14.59 8.16
CA PHE A 176 11.34 -15.99 7.75
C PHE A 176 10.24 -16.79 8.44
N ALA A 177 9.78 -17.85 7.80
CA ALA A 177 8.97 -18.85 8.46
C ALA A 177 9.67 -19.38 9.71
N ALA A 178 8.87 -19.67 10.74
CA ALA A 178 9.40 -20.17 11.99
C ALA A 178 9.93 -21.61 11.78
N THR A 179 11.25 -21.71 11.72
CA THR A 179 12.10 -22.91 11.83
C THR A 179 12.32 -23.75 10.56
N TRP A 180 13.49 -23.52 9.94
CA TRP A 180 14.55 -24.51 10.09
C TRP A 180 15.12 -24.32 11.50
N THR A 181 14.96 -25.28 12.39
CA THR A 181 15.64 -25.28 13.68
C THR A 181 17.14 -25.36 13.40
N ALA A 182 17.88 -24.30 13.73
CA ALA A 182 19.33 -24.42 13.93
C ALA A 182 19.61 -25.21 15.22
N ALA A 183 19.16 -26.46 15.26
CA ALA A 183 19.66 -27.48 16.18
C ALA A 183 20.61 -28.35 15.35
N GLY A 184 21.87 -27.93 15.22
CA GLY A 184 22.86 -28.76 14.50
C GLY A 184 24.20 -28.14 14.14
N ALA A 185 24.39 -26.82 14.22
CA ALA A 185 25.72 -26.25 14.03
C ALA A 185 26.52 -26.32 15.34
N VAL A 186 27.00 -27.52 15.64
CA VAL A 186 28.12 -27.76 16.56
C VAL A 186 29.25 -26.80 16.17
N GLY A 187 29.58 -25.87 17.05
CA GLY A 187 30.74 -24.99 16.89
C GLY A 187 32.03 -25.83 16.87
N PRO A 188 33.11 -25.34 16.24
CA PRO A 188 34.39 -26.04 16.26
C PRO A 188 34.92 -26.00 17.70
N GLY A 189 34.88 -27.15 18.37
CA GLY A 189 35.57 -27.36 19.63
C GLY A 189 37.04 -27.65 19.37
N LYS A 190 37.90 -26.78 19.92
CA LYS A 190 39.35 -26.91 20.14
C LYS A 190 40.25 -27.07 18.91
#